data_AF-A0A945USY1-F1
#
_entry.id   AF-A0A945USY1-F1
#
_cell.length_a   1.000
_cell.length_b   1.000
_cell.length_c   1.000
_cell.angle_alpha   90.00
_cell.angle_beta   90.00
_cell.angle_gamma   90.00
#
_symmetry.space_group_name_H-M   'P 1'
#
loop_
_entity.id
_entity.type
_entity.pdbx_description
1 polymer ?
#
loop_
_entity_poly.entity_id
_entity_poly.type
_entity_poly.pdbx_seq_one_letter_code
_entity_poly.pdbx_strand_id
1 'polypeptide(L)'
;MTCDDVSQHILGQIEAATVEIDPFSHFVVRDVFPENYYVEMLRNWPNGAQFELQPNRRLVLRDWDPQVSDEQQQEFWKTTRQDYIKQFMMPAIYDKFMPHMREKFEPIFYGDWEEKVALMEPRFSPGALLCDIDGFILRPHVDHPGQIAKIVFYAALDDENSEVGTDIYETYLQGFNCVNTFLFSEKDSEQLFIKRKTVPFLPNSMLVFLNTPRAFHGVSQLENSKFVRTLITSSVDLTAESALAIYGQDIIERTQGAR
;
A
#
# COMPACT_ATOMS: atom_id res chain seq x y z
N MET A 1 -10.55 5.56 -25.42
CA MET A 1 -9.15 5.47 -24.95
C MET A 1 -8.71 4.04 -25.17
N THR A 2 -7.51 3.82 -25.69
CA THR A 2 -6.97 2.46 -25.87
C THR A 2 -6.29 1.98 -24.59
N CYS A 3 -6.06 0.68 -24.46
CA CYS A 3 -5.31 0.10 -23.33
C CYS A 3 -3.87 0.66 -23.26
N ASP A 4 -3.29 0.97 -24.43
CA ASP A 4 -1.96 1.53 -24.56
C ASP A 4 -1.88 2.96 -24.02
N ASP A 5 -2.92 3.78 -24.19
CA ASP A 5 -2.93 5.16 -23.69
C ASP A 5 -2.95 5.20 -22.14
N VAL A 6 -3.75 4.33 -21.51
CA VAL A 6 -3.86 4.27 -20.04
C VAL A 6 -2.54 3.79 -19.42
N SER A 7 -1.95 2.73 -19.98
CA SER A 7 -0.71 2.16 -19.46
C SER A 7 0.47 3.12 -19.62
N GLN A 8 0.61 3.79 -20.77
CA GLN A 8 1.65 4.80 -20.98
C GLN A 8 1.52 5.98 -20.01
N HIS A 9 0.29 6.44 -19.76
CA HIS A 9 0.04 7.49 -18.77
C HIS A 9 0.49 7.07 -17.37
N ILE A 10 0.07 5.89 -16.90
CA ILE A 10 0.46 5.36 -15.59
C ILE A 10 1.99 5.27 -15.47
N LEU A 11 2.67 4.71 -16.48
CA LEU A 11 4.12 4.56 -16.49
C LEU A 11 4.83 5.92 -16.43
N GLY A 12 4.38 6.89 -17.23
CA GLY A 12 4.92 8.25 -17.22
C GLY A 12 4.78 8.93 -15.86
N GLN A 13 3.66 8.74 -15.17
CA GLN A 13 3.44 9.31 -13.84
C GLN A 13 4.32 8.68 -12.75
N ILE A 14 4.54 7.36 -12.82
CA ILE A 14 5.44 6.65 -11.90
C ILE A 14 6.89 7.05 -12.17
N GLU A 15 7.29 7.17 -13.44
CA GLU A 15 8.63 7.59 -13.83
C GLU A 15 8.93 9.01 -13.31
N ALA A 16 8.00 9.95 -13.51
CA ALA A 16 8.15 11.33 -13.10
C ALA A 16 8.15 11.55 -11.57
N ALA A 17 7.56 10.65 -10.80
CA ALA A 17 7.52 10.76 -9.35
C ALA A 17 8.93 10.67 -8.73
N THR A 18 9.21 11.50 -7.72
CA THR A 18 10.50 11.49 -7.03
C THR A 18 10.43 10.64 -5.76
N VAL A 19 11.42 9.76 -5.55
CA VAL A 19 11.54 9.00 -4.30
C VAL A 19 12.10 9.90 -3.20
N GLU A 20 11.29 10.17 -2.20
CA GLU A 20 11.70 10.76 -0.93
C GLU A 20 12.28 9.67 -0.03
N ILE A 21 13.41 9.94 0.64
CA ILE A 21 14.11 8.96 1.47
C ILE A 21 13.94 9.19 2.99
N ASP A 22 13.35 10.31 3.38
CA ASP A 22 13.10 10.68 4.79
C ASP A 22 11.58 10.68 5.06
N PRO A 23 11.07 9.93 6.04
CA PRO A 23 11.79 9.08 7.00
C PRO A 23 12.20 7.69 6.48
N PHE A 24 11.69 7.29 5.31
CA PHE A 24 12.04 6.07 4.58
C PHE A 24 11.72 6.24 3.10
N SER A 25 12.20 5.36 2.22
CA SER A 25 11.94 5.44 0.76
C SER A 25 10.45 5.34 0.42
N HIS A 26 9.86 6.43 -0.06
CA HIS A 26 8.47 6.51 -0.51
C HIS A 26 8.31 7.58 -1.59
N PHE A 27 7.20 7.55 -2.32
CA PHE A 27 6.84 8.61 -3.26
C PHE A 27 5.33 8.72 -3.39
N VAL A 28 4.90 9.90 -3.86
CA VAL A 28 3.49 10.20 -4.13
C VAL A 28 3.32 10.47 -5.62
N VAL A 29 2.30 9.86 -6.19
CA VAL A 29 1.89 10.08 -7.59
C VAL A 29 0.54 10.79 -7.59
N ARG A 30 0.42 11.86 -8.37
CA ARG A 30 -0.85 12.55 -8.66
C ARG A 30 -1.28 12.18 -10.07
N ASP A 31 -2.59 12.23 -10.30
CA ASP A 31 -3.20 11.94 -11.59
C ASP A 31 -2.74 10.59 -12.16
N VAL A 32 -2.79 9.54 -11.33
CA VAL A 32 -2.23 8.20 -11.63
C VAL A 32 -2.85 7.61 -12.88
N PHE A 33 -4.17 7.71 -13.02
CA PHE A 33 -4.91 7.33 -14.22
C PHE A 33 -5.29 8.56 -15.04
N PRO A 34 -5.54 8.42 -16.35
CA PRO A 34 -6.19 9.47 -17.12
C PRO A 34 -7.53 9.88 -16.47
N GLU A 35 -7.86 11.17 -16.51
CA GLU A 35 -9.02 11.75 -15.80
C GLU A 35 -10.33 11.01 -16.07
N ASN A 36 -10.63 10.74 -17.34
CA ASN A 36 -11.84 10.01 -17.72
C ASN A 36 -11.83 8.54 -17.26
N TYR A 37 -10.67 7.90 -17.18
CA TYR A 37 -10.56 6.56 -16.62
C TYR A 37 -10.82 6.58 -15.11
N TYR A 38 -10.32 7.59 -14.41
CA TYR A 38 -10.60 7.78 -12.99
C TYR A 38 -12.10 8.04 -12.72
N VAL A 39 -12.76 8.82 -13.57
CA VAL A 39 -14.22 9.01 -13.50
C VAL A 39 -14.96 7.68 -13.69
N GLU A 40 -14.54 6.85 -14.64
CA GLU A 40 -15.09 5.50 -14.81
C GLU A 40 -14.83 4.60 -13.59
N MET A 41 -13.65 4.70 -12.98
CA MET A 41 -13.33 3.98 -11.74
C MET A 41 -14.29 4.32 -10.61
N LEU A 42 -14.58 5.61 -10.40
CA LEU A 42 -15.53 6.03 -9.37
C LEU A 42 -16.96 5.56 -9.68
N ARG A 43 -17.38 5.58 -10.95
CA ARG A 43 -18.70 5.06 -11.37
C ARG A 43 -18.83 3.55 -11.15
N ASN A 44 -17.74 2.82 -11.34
CA ASN A 44 -17.69 1.38 -11.15
C ASN A 44 -17.33 0.99 -9.71
N TRP A 45 -17.22 1.92 -8.76
CA TRP A 45 -16.91 1.57 -7.38
C TRP A 45 -17.97 0.61 -6.80
N PRO A 46 -17.58 -0.53 -6.19
CA PRO A 46 -18.54 -1.49 -5.68
C PRO A 46 -19.46 -0.88 -4.60
N ASN A 47 -20.68 -1.38 -4.53
CA ASN A 47 -21.63 -1.01 -3.47
C ASN A 47 -21.15 -1.59 -2.12
N GLY A 48 -21.37 -0.86 -1.03
CA GLY A 48 -21.06 -1.30 0.34
C GLY A 48 -21.55 -2.70 0.71
N ALA A 49 -22.68 -3.18 0.15
CA ALA A 49 -23.19 -4.53 0.38
C ALA A 49 -22.27 -5.66 -0.13
N GLN A 50 -21.32 -5.34 -1.01
CA GLN A 50 -20.37 -6.30 -1.57
C GLN A 50 -19.11 -6.45 -0.70
N PHE A 51 -18.92 -5.56 0.26
CA PHE A 51 -17.75 -5.59 1.15
C PHE A 51 -18.04 -6.37 2.43
N GLU A 52 -17.00 -7.01 2.95
CA GLU A 52 -17.01 -7.65 4.26
C GLU A 52 -16.54 -6.65 5.35
N LEU A 53 -17.34 -6.46 6.40
CA LEU A 53 -16.97 -5.64 7.55
C LEU A 53 -15.97 -6.37 8.44
N GLN A 54 -14.79 -5.78 8.60
CA GLN A 54 -13.75 -6.24 9.51
C GLN A 54 -13.91 -5.61 10.91
N PRO A 55 -13.38 -6.26 11.96
CA PRO A 55 -13.49 -5.77 13.34
C PRO A 55 -12.94 -4.35 13.56
N ASN A 56 -11.95 -3.94 12.78
CA ASN A 56 -11.31 -2.63 12.87
C ASN A 56 -12.08 -1.52 12.14
N ARG A 57 -13.36 -1.73 11.77
CA ARG A 57 -14.18 -0.74 11.05
C ARG A 57 -13.71 -0.47 9.62
N ARG A 58 -13.18 -1.49 8.96
CA ARG A 58 -12.84 -1.47 7.53
C ARG A 58 -13.74 -2.43 6.77
N LEU A 59 -14.29 -1.96 5.67
CA LEU A 59 -14.97 -2.79 4.68
C LEU A 59 -13.93 -3.28 3.67
N VAL A 60 -13.90 -4.59 3.39
CA VAL A 60 -12.90 -5.21 2.51
C VAL A 60 -13.59 -6.00 1.41
N LEU A 61 -13.17 -5.76 0.17
CA LEU A 61 -13.47 -6.61 -0.97
C LEU A 61 -12.15 -7.16 -1.53
N ARG A 62 -11.87 -8.43 -1.22
CA ARG A 62 -10.64 -9.12 -1.62
C ARG A 62 -10.72 -9.52 -3.08
N ASP A 63 -9.56 -9.59 -3.73
CA ASP A 63 -9.40 -9.97 -5.14
C ASP A 63 -10.16 -9.12 -6.16
N TRP A 64 -10.84 -8.07 -5.68
CA TRP A 64 -11.66 -7.17 -6.47
C TRP A 64 -12.71 -7.95 -7.24
N ASP A 65 -13.24 -9.00 -6.61
CA ASP A 65 -14.29 -9.84 -7.16
C ASP A 65 -15.61 -9.51 -6.46
N PRO A 66 -16.31 -8.48 -6.95
CA PRO A 66 -17.60 -8.13 -6.41
C PRO A 66 -18.65 -9.14 -6.93
N GLN A 67 -18.82 -10.25 -6.19
CA GLN A 67 -19.66 -11.41 -6.55
C GLN A 67 -21.12 -11.08 -6.93
N VAL A 68 -21.58 -9.86 -6.67
CA VAL A 68 -22.96 -9.39 -6.90
C VAL A 68 -23.03 -8.28 -7.96
N SER A 69 -22.02 -8.16 -8.82
CA SER A 69 -21.90 -7.10 -9.83
C SER A 69 -22.43 -7.50 -11.19
N ASP A 70 -22.77 -6.52 -12.03
CA ASP A 70 -22.96 -6.76 -13.46
C ASP A 70 -21.65 -7.07 -14.19
N GLU A 71 -21.76 -7.63 -15.40
CA GLU A 71 -20.61 -8.04 -16.23
C GLU A 71 -19.68 -6.86 -16.58
N GLN A 72 -20.22 -5.65 -16.69
CA GLN A 72 -19.45 -4.46 -17.04
C GLN A 72 -18.52 -4.05 -15.89
N GLN A 73 -19.05 -4.00 -14.67
CA GLN A 73 -18.27 -3.70 -13.46
C GLN A 73 -17.21 -4.78 -13.20
N GLN A 74 -17.55 -6.07 -13.42
CA GLN A 74 -16.59 -7.17 -13.28
C GLN A 74 -15.43 -7.05 -14.28
N GLU A 75 -15.73 -6.82 -15.56
CA GLU A 75 -14.69 -6.69 -16.58
C GLU A 75 -13.84 -5.43 -16.32
N PHE A 76 -14.44 -4.32 -15.92
CA PHE A 76 -13.71 -3.11 -15.55
C PHE A 76 -12.67 -3.37 -14.45
N TRP A 77 -13.07 -3.99 -13.34
CA TRP A 77 -12.14 -4.27 -12.23
C TRP A 77 -11.12 -5.32 -12.60
N LYS A 78 -11.49 -6.32 -13.39
CA LYS A 78 -10.56 -7.33 -13.91
C LYS A 78 -9.48 -6.69 -14.79
N THR A 79 -9.84 -5.83 -15.73
CA THR A 79 -8.89 -5.07 -16.57
C THR A 79 -8.02 -4.16 -15.71
N THR A 80 -8.62 -3.40 -14.79
CA THR A 80 -7.86 -2.51 -13.87
C THR A 80 -6.82 -3.30 -13.09
N ARG A 81 -7.22 -4.45 -12.54
CA ARG A 81 -6.41 -5.31 -11.69
C ARG A 81 -5.27 -5.98 -12.46
N GLN A 82 -5.59 -6.64 -13.57
CA GLN A 82 -4.64 -7.48 -14.31
C GLN A 82 -3.78 -6.63 -15.24
N ASP A 83 -4.42 -5.82 -16.07
CA ASP A 83 -3.74 -5.17 -17.19
C ASP A 83 -3.01 -3.92 -16.68
N TYR A 84 -3.64 -3.08 -15.87
CA TYR A 84 -3.01 -1.83 -15.44
C TYR A 84 -2.16 -1.99 -14.19
N ILE A 85 -2.72 -2.55 -13.12
CA ILE A 85 -2.02 -2.58 -11.83
C ILE A 85 -0.96 -3.67 -11.78
N LYS A 86 -1.31 -4.91 -12.13
CA LYS A 86 -0.38 -6.04 -12.05
C LYS A 86 0.66 -6.04 -13.18
N GLN A 87 0.26 -5.75 -14.42
CA GLN A 87 1.15 -5.87 -15.59
C GLN A 87 2.01 -4.63 -15.84
N PHE A 88 1.57 -3.40 -15.50
CA PHE A 88 2.35 -2.18 -15.76
C PHE A 88 2.82 -1.47 -14.49
N MET A 89 1.89 -1.14 -13.58
CA MET A 89 2.19 -0.32 -12.40
C MET A 89 3.19 -1.01 -11.45
N MET A 90 2.93 -2.26 -11.07
CA MET A 90 3.77 -2.97 -10.09
C MET A 90 5.20 -3.24 -10.56
N PRO A 91 5.46 -3.70 -11.80
CA PRO A 91 6.82 -3.80 -12.33
C PRO A 91 7.55 -2.45 -12.31
N ALA A 92 6.91 -1.38 -12.76
CA ALA A 92 7.52 -0.05 -12.76
C ALA A 92 7.88 0.44 -11.34
N ILE A 93 7.01 0.18 -10.36
CA ILE A 93 7.26 0.48 -8.94
C ILE A 93 8.43 -0.35 -8.40
N TYR A 94 8.47 -1.64 -8.73
CA TYR A 94 9.55 -2.54 -8.33
C TYR A 94 10.90 -2.02 -8.84
N ASP A 95 11.00 -1.74 -10.14
CA ASP A 95 12.21 -1.22 -10.77
C ASP A 95 12.63 0.12 -10.15
N LYS A 96 11.67 1.02 -9.88
CA LYS A 96 11.94 2.32 -9.26
C LYS A 96 12.55 2.20 -7.86
N PHE A 97 12.20 1.17 -7.09
CA PHE A 97 12.76 0.95 -5.76
C PHE A 97 14.02 0.08 -5.74
N MET A 98 14.39 -0.59 -6.83
CA MET A 98 15.60 -1.42 -6.84
C MET A 98 16.87 -0.70 -6.35
N PRO A 99 17.14 0.57 -6.71
CA PRO A 99 18.28 1.31 -6.17
C PRO A 99 18.23 1.56 -4.65
N HIS A 100 17.08 1.39 -4.02
CA HIS A 100 16.81 1.70 -2.62
C HIS A 100 16.76 0.46 -1.72
N MET A 101 16.94 -0.76 -2.26
CA MET A 101 16.80 -2.02 -1.51
C MET A 101 17.75 -2.18 -0.33
N ARG A 102 18.88 -1.47 -0.34
CA ARG A 102 19.78 -1.39 0.81
C ARG A 102 19.02 -0.95 2.08
N GLU A 103 18.08 -0.02 1.97
CA GLU A 103 17.30 0.47 3.11
C GLU A 103 16.44 -0.63 3.76
N LYS A 104 15.96 -1.60 2.98
CA LYS A 104 15.17 -2.73 3.48
C LYS A 104 16.04 -3.78 4.17
N PHE A 105 17.15 -4.15 3.56
CA PHE A 105 17.91 -5.34 3.95
C PHE A 105 19.10 -5.05 4.87
N GLU A 106 19.81 -3.93 4.69
CA GLU A 106 20.99 -3.61 5.50
C GLU A 106 20.71 -3.58 7.00
N PRO A 107 19.59 -3.00 7.49
CA PRO A 107 19.32 -2.96 8.93
C PRO A 107 19.04 -4.34 9.56
N ILE A 108 18.78 -5.36 8.75
CA ILE A 108 18.46 -6.72 9.18
C ILE A 108 19.68 -7.63 9.05
N PHE A 109 20.42 -7.51 7.96
CA PHE A 109 21.45 -8.46 7.55
C PHE A 109 22.89 -7.91 7.60
N TYR A 110 23.09 -6.63 7.98
CA TYR A 110 24.39 -6.05 8.36
C TYR A 110 25.55 -6.33 7.38
N GLY A 111 25.39 -6.01 6.10
CA GLY A 111 26.43 -6.17 5.08
C GLY A 111 26.08 -7.18 3.98
N ASP A 112 25.23 -8.18 4.26
CA ASP A 112 24.82 -9.21 3.28
C ASP A 112 23.63 -8.78 2.41
N TRP A 113 23.30 -7.48 2.38
CA TRP A 113 22.10 -6.97 1.73
C TRP A 113 22.05 -7.26 0.23
N GLU A 114 23.20 -7.22 -0.46
CA GLU A 114 23.29 -7.53 -1.90
C GLU A 114 22.94 -8.98 -2.19
N GLU A 115 23.38 -9.91 -1.34
CA GLU A 115 23.02 -11.33 -1.45
C GLU A 115 21.52 -11.53 -1.26
N LYS A 116 20.89 -10.80 -0.33
CA LYS A 116 19.44 -10.89 -0.13
C LYS A 116 18.67 -10.32 -1.31
N VAL A 117 19.15 -9.23 -1.92
CA VAL A 117 18.57 -8.68 -3.14
C VAL A 117 18.66 -9.68 -4.29
N ALA A 118 19.78 -10.39 -4.44
CA ALA A 118 19.96 -11.40 -5.48
C ALA A 118 19.02 -12.62 -5.34
N LEU A 119 18.49 -12.88 -4.14
CA LEU A 119 17.52 -13.94 -3.87
C LEU A 119 16.06 -13.49 -4.08
N MET A 120 15.81 -12.24 -4.43
CA MET A 120 14.45 -11.73 -4.57
C MET A 120 13.79 -12.21 -5.86
N GLU A 121 12.66 -12.90 -5.72
CA GLU A 121 11.70 -13.06 -6.80
C GLU A 121 10.41 -12.30 -6.45
N PRO A 122 10.02 -11.28 -7.24
CA PRO A 122 8.82 -10.52 -6.96
C PRO A 122 7.55 -11.28 -7.34
N ARG A 123 6.53 -11.15 -6.51
CA ARG A 123 5.16 -11.57 -6.73
C ARG A 123 4.24 -10.35 -6.63
N PHE A 124 3.49 -10.11 -7.68
CA PHE A 124 2.58 -8.98 -7.77
C PHE A 124 1.21 -9.33 -7.20
N SER A 125 0.87 -8.71 -6.07
CA SER A 125 -0.36 -8.94 -5.31
C SER A 125 -1.33 -7.77 -5.51
N PRO A 126 -2.40 -7.94 -6.29
CA PRO A 126 -3.34 -6.85 -6.56
C PRO A 126 -4.11 -6.37 -5.33
N GLY A 127 -4.11 -7.15 -4.25
CA GLY A 127 -4.68 -6.75 -2.96
C GLY A 127 -6.20 -6.64 -2.97
N ALA A 128 -6.73 -5.51 -2.50
CA ALA A 128 -8.15 -5.36 -2.17
C ALA A 128 -8.66 -3.92 -2.37
N LEU A 129 -9.96 -3.81 -2.66
CA LEU A 129 -10.71 -2.56 -2.54
C LEU A 129 -11.15 -2.43 -1.08
N LEU A 130 -10.92 -1.27 -0.47
CA LEU A 130 -11.24 -1.02 0.92
C LEU A 130 -12.06 0.26 1.09
N CYS A 131 -12.92 0.25 2.09
CA CYS A 131 -13.59 1.45 2.57
C CYS A 131 -13.37 1.55 4.08
N ASP A 132 -12.64 2.58 4.52
CA ASP A 132 -12.52 2.91 5.94
C ASP A 132 -13.72 3.76 6.34
N ILE A 133 -14.42 3.35 7.39
CA ILE A 133 -15.61 4.05 7.89
C ILE A 133 -15.32 4.67 9.26
N ASP A 134 -16.26 5.48 9.74
CA ASP A 134 -16.18 6.18 11.03
C ASP A 134 -15.68 5.28 12.19
N GLY A 135 -14.69 5.80 12.93
CA GLY A 135 -13.98 5.09 13.98
C GLY A 135 -12.87 4.15 13.49
N PHE A 136 -12.63 4.03 12.19
CA PHE A 136 -11.46 3.33 11.67
C PHE A 136 -10.18 4.00 12.15
N ILE A 137 -9.23 3.19 12.62
CA ILE A 137 -7.89 3.60 13.01
C ILE A 137 -6.92 2.50 12.62
N LEU A 138 -5.73 2.91 12.16
CA LEU A 138 -4.61 2.00 11.96
C LEU A 138 -3.39 2.59 12.67
N ARG A 139 -3.02 1.99 13.79
CA ARG A 139 -1.87 2.44 14.58
C ARG A 139 -0.55 2.28 13.79
N PRO A 140 0.51 3.01 14.15
CA PRO A 140 1.82 2.85 13.54
C PRO A 140 2.24 1.39 13.49
N HIS A 141 2.60 0.90 12.31
CA HIS A 141 3.10 -0.46 12.09
C HIS A 141 4.00 -0.47 10.86
N VAL A 142 4.77 -1.56 10.71
CA VAL A 142 5.40 -1.92 9.44
C VAL A 142 4.64 -3.10 8.84
N ASP A 143 4.72 -3.22 7.52
CA ASP A 143 4.09 -4.30 6.77
C ASP A 143 4.89 -5.61 6.92
N HIS A 144 4.32 -6.73 6.48
CA HIS A 144 4.96 -8.05 6.61
C HIS A 144 6.34 -8.05 5.92
N PRO A 145 7.40 -8.63 6.51
CA PRO A 145 8.77 -8.52 5.96
C PRO A 145 8.90 -9.04 4.52
N GLY A 146 8.07 -10.03 4.16
CA GLY A 146 7.93 -10.53 2.79
C GLY A 146 7.39 -9.52 1.77
N GLN A 147 6.75 -8.43 2.19
CA GLN A 147 6.35 -7.34 1.30
C GLN A 147 7.56 -6.48 0.97
N ILE A 148 7.76 -6.22 -0.32
CA ILE A 148 8.82 -5.35 -0.84
C ILE A 148 8.32 -3.91 -0.85
N ALA A 149 7.18 -3.66 -1.49
CA ALA A 149 6.60 -2.33 -1.58
C ALA A 149 5.09 -2.37 -1.38
N LYS A 150 4.57 -1.35 -0.72
CA LYS A 150 3.13 -1.15 -0.52
C LYS A 150 2.62 -0.04 -1.41
N ILE A 151 1.45 -0.27 -1.99
CA ILE A 151 0.75 0.66 -2.86
C ILE A 151 -0.60 0.98 -2.21
N VAL A 152 -0.86 2.26 -2.00
CA VAL A 152 -2.14 2.79 -1.50
C VAL A 152 -2.63 3.84 -2.48
N PHE A 153 -3.61 3.48 -3.29
CA PHE A 153 -4.28 4.39 -4.20
C PHE A 153 -5.55 4.94 -3.54
N TYR A 154 -5.72 6.26 -3.59
CA TYR A 154 -6.84 6.99 -3.03
C TYR A 154 -7.90 7.24 -4.10
N ALA A 155 -9.07 6.64 -3.90
CA ALA A 155 -10.23 6.79 -4.78
C ALA A 155 -11.18 7.87 -4.24
N ALA A 156 -10.64 9.03 -3.85
CA ALA A 156 -11.40 10.14 -3.29
C ALA A 156 -12.31 10.80 -4.34
N LEU A 157 -13.53 11.16 -3.95
CA LEU A 157 -14.46 11.87 -4.84
C LEU A 157 -13.95 13.29 -5.16
N ASP A 158 -13.44 13.97 -4.13
CA ASP A 158 -12.98 15.35 -4.13
C ASP A 158 -11.85 15.51 -3.10
N ASP A 159 -11.41 16.74 -2.86
CA ASP A 159 -10.36 17.09 -1.90
C ASP A 159 -10.90 17.59 -0.54
N GLU A 160 -12.20 17.48 -0.28
CA GLU A 160 -12.82 18.03 0.94
C GLU A 160 -12.29 17.40 2.23
N ASN A 161 -11.84 16.14 2.15
CA ASN A 161 -11.34 15.37 3.28
C ASN A 161 -9.85 15.01 3.11
N SER A 162 -9.07 15.90 2.47
CA SER A 162 -7.66 15.65 2.14
C SER A 162 -6.77 15.30 3.35
N GLU A 163 -7.18 15.68 4.56
CA GLU A 163 -6.48 15.43 5.82
C GLU A 163 -6.54 13.97 6.30
N VAL A 164 -7.49 13.16 5.83
CA VAL A 164 -7.67 11.75 6.27
C VAL A 164 -6.80 10.76 5.48
N GLY A 165 -5.56 11.18 5.24
CA GLY A 165 -4.58 10.50 4.41
C GLY A 165 -3.98 9.22 4.99
N THR A 166 -2.77 8.89 4.56
CA THR A 166 -1.93 7.90 5.26
C THR A 166 -0.89 8.64 6.07
N ASP A 167 -0.82 8.35 7.37
CA ASP A 167 0.19 8.93 8.24
C ASP A 167 1.51 8.19 8.12
N ILE A 168 2.59 8.95 8.07
CA ILE A 168 3.97 8.48 8.08
C ILE A 168 4.58 8.85 9.43
N TYR A 169 5.14 7.86 10.11
CA TYR A 169 5.71 7.98 11.44
C TYR A 169 7.22 7.75 11.44
N GLU A 170 7.87 8.33 12.43
CA GLU A 170 9.23 7.99 12.83
C GLU A 170 9.19 7.55 14.29
N THR A 171 10.11 6.68 14.70
CA THR A 171 10.22 6.27 16.11
C THR A 171 11.25 7.11 16.87
N TYR A 172 10.98 7.43 18.13
CA TYR A 172 11.97 8.05 19.02
C TYR A 172 13.10 7.08 19.42
N LEU A 173 12.92 5.78 19.20
CA LEU A 173 13.91 4.76 19.53
C LEU A 173 15.00 4.70 18.45
N GLN A 174 16.13 5.35 18.71
CA GLN A 174 17.28 5.32 17.80
C GLN A 174 17.72 3.88 17.49
N GLY A 175 17.87 3.57 16.20
CA GLY A 175 18.30 2.26 15.74
C GLY A 175 17.23 1.17 15.84
N PHE A 176 16.00 1.49 16.21
CA PHE A 176 14.92 0.52 16.24
C PHE A 176 14.49 0.14 14.81
N ASN A 177 14.56 -1.16 14.52
CA ASN A 177 14.17 -1.78 13.27
C ASN A 177 13.14 -2.87 13.58
N CYS A 178 11.92 -2.73 13.05
CA CYS A 178 10.85 -3.70 13.23
C CYS A 178 10.80 -4.63 12.02
N VAL A 179 10.97 -5.93 12.24
CA VAL A 179 10.90 -6.96 11.18
C VAL A 179 9.57 -7.73 11.21
N ASN A 180 8.56 -7.18 11.89
CA ASN A 180 7.26 -7.83 12.07
C ASN A 180 6.10 -6.82 12.04
N THR A 181 4.91 -7.29 11.76
CA THR A 181 3.64 -6.55 11.73
C THR A 181 3.07 -6.25 13.12
N PHE A 182 3.91 -6.04 14.14
CA PHE A 182 3.42 -5.80 15.49
C PHE A 182 2.55 -4.54 15.51
N LEU A 183 1.29 -4.69 15.94
CA LEU A 183 0.46 -3.56 16.30
C LEU A 183 0.87 -3.10 17.70
N PHE A 184 1.42 -1.89 17.78
CA PHE A 184 1.71 -1.27 19.06
C PHE A 184 0.40 -1.00 19.81
N SER A 185 0.45 -1.09 21.15
CA SER A 185 -0.66 -0.62 21.96
C SER A 185 -0.88 0.89 21.71
N GLU A 186 -2.04 1.41 22.09
CA GLU A 186 -2.30 2.86 21.97
C GLU A 186 -1.24 3.68 22.68
N LYS A 187 -0.97 3.29 23.93
CA LYS A 187 0.03 3.92 24.78
C LYS A 187 1.42 3.83 24.17
N ASP A 188 1.81 2.67 23.63
CA ASP A 188 3.12 2.54 23.00
C ASP A 188 3.21 3.35 21.71
N SER A 189 2.11 3.43 20.94
CA SER A 189 2.04 4.23 19.71
C SER A 189 2.31 5.70 19.99
N GLU A 190 1.65 6.27 21.00
CA GLU A 190 1.81 7.67 21.41
C GLU A 190 3.19 7.97 22.01
N GLN A 191 3.79 7.00 22.70
CA GLN A 191 5.06 7.20 23.41
C GLN A 191 6.28 6.96 22.53
N LEU A 192 6.18 6.06 21.55
CA LEU A 192 7.32 5.60 20.76
C LEU A 192 7.39 6.24 19.38
N PHE A 193 6.31 6.85 18.90
CA PHE A 193 6.24 7.37 17.53
C PHE A 193 5.87 8.86 17.48
N ILE A 194 6.45 9.54 16.49
CA ILE A 194 6.09 10.89 16.09
C ILE A 194 5.51 10.83 14.67
N LYS A 195 4.32 11.41 14.49
CA LYS A 195 3.79 11.63 13.15
C LYS A 195 4.62 12.70 12.45
N ARG A 196 5.29 12.34 11.36
CA ARG A 196 6.11 13.25 10.55
C ARG A 196 5.27 14.01 9.54
N LYS A 197 4.41 13.30 8.84
CA LYS A 197 3.48 13.89 7.87
C LYS A 197 2.28 12.97 7.62
N THR A 198 1.25 13.55 7.04
CA THR A 198 0.12 12.82 6.47
C THR A 198 0.18 13.02 4.96
N VAL A 199 0.24 11.93 4.20
CA VAL A 199 0.11 11.98 2.74
C VAL A 199 -1.36 12.13 2.42
N PRO A 200 -1.78 13.22 1.76
CA PRO A 200 -3.18 13.61 1.75
C PRO A 200 -4.06 12.66 0.93
N PHE A 201 -5.29 12.44 1.39
CA PHE A 201 -6.31 11.66 0.69
C PHE A 201 -6.93 12.49 -0.44
N LEU A 202 -6.25 12.52 -1.59
CA LEU A 202 -6.69 13.32 -2.73
C LEU A 202 -7.18 12.45 -3.88
N PRO A 203 -8.05 12.98 -4.77
CA PRO A 203 -8.52 12.25 -5.93
C PRO A 203 -7.37 11.78 -6.80
N ASN A 204 -7.49 10.56 -7.33
CA ASN A 204 -6.59 9.98 -8.32
C ASN A 204 -5.10 10.07 -7.91
N SER A 205 -4.82 9.79 -6.65
CA SER A 205 -3.45 9.81 -6.14
C SER A 205 -3.04 8.55 -5.42
N MET A 206 -1.74 8.34 -5.33
CA MET A 206 -1.18 7.10 -4.83
C MET A 206 0.03 7.39 -3.97
N LEU A 207 0.03 6.84 -2.76
CA LEU A 207 1.21 6.68 -1.94
C LEU A 207 1.82 5.31 -2.24
N VAL A 208 3.12 5.31 -2.51
CA VAL A 208 3.91 4.09 -2.65
C VAL A 208 5.12 4.16 -1.72
N PHE A 209 5.41 3.09 -0.98
CA PHE A 209 6.59 3.04 -0.13
C PHE A 209 7.27 1.68 -0.14
N LEU A 210 8.59 1.70 0.00
CA LEU A 210 9.39 0.51 0.25
C LEU A 210 9.12 0.06 1.69
N ASN A 211 8.74 -1.20 1.87
CA ASN A 211 8.51 -1.76 3.20
C ASN A 211 9.85 -2.10 3.86
N THR A 212 10.43 -1.11 4.52
CA THR A 212 11.64 -1.23 5.32
C THR A 212 11.30 -1.46 6.79
N PRO A 213 12.27 -1.90 7.63
CA PRO A 213 12.05 -2.03 9.07
C PRO A 213 11.69 -0.74 9.82
N ARG A 214 11.71 0.40 9.12
CA ARG A 214 11.38 1.73 9.65
C ARG A 214 10.22 2.38 8.89
N ALA A 215 9.56 1.66 7.99
CA ALA A 215 8.42 2.12 7.20
C ALA A 215 7.14 2.23 8.03
N PHE A 216 7.21 2.91 9.18
CA PHE A 216 6.10 3.05 10.10
C PHE A 216 5.03 3.95 9.50
N HIS A 217 3.85 3.38 9.33
CA HIS A 217 2.72 4.07 8.74
C HIS A 217 1.42 3.67 9.44
N GLY A 218 0.38 4.45 9.21
CA GLY A 218 -0.91 4.23 9.83
C GLY A 218 -1.98 5.17 9.28
N VAL A 219 -3.09 5.25 9.98
CA VAL A 219 -4.23 6.11 9.69
C VAL A 219 -4.75 6.61 11.04
N SER A 220 -4.67 7.92 11.26
CA SER A 220 -5.31 8.61 12.38
C SER A 220 -6.79 8.26 12.41
N GLN A 221 -7.39 8.23 13.60
CA GLN A 221 -8.78 7.83 13.74
C GLN A 221 -9.70 8.70 12.87
N LEU A 222 -10.55 8.06 12.08
CA LEU A 222 -11.55 8.76 11.29
C LEU A 222 -12.67 9.24 12.20
N GLU A 223 -12.87 10.56 12.21
CA GLU A 223 -13.93 11.24 12.95
C GLU A 223 -14.90 11.88 11.96
N ASN A 224 -15.94 11.17 11.50
CA ASN A 224 -17.09 11.70 10.74
C ASN A 224 -17.98 10.54 10.27
N SER A 225 -19.18 10.41 10.83
CA SER A 225 -20.09 9.29 10.52
C SER A 225 -20.58 9.20 9.07
N LYS A 226 -20.41 10.24 8.26
CA LYS A 226 -20.88 10.28 6.86
C LYS A 226 -19.77 10.13 5.82
N PHE A 227 -18.51 10.25 6.21
CA PHE A 227 -17.39 10.15 5.31
C PHE A 227 -16.92 8.69 5.19
N VAL A 228 -16.60 8.27 3.97
CA VAL A 228 -16.05 6.95 3.68
C VAL A 228 -14.78 7.13 2.88
N ARG A 229 -13.66 6.69 3.44
CA ARG A 229 -12.36 6.75 2.79
C ARG A 229 -12.19 5.52 1.90
N THR A 230 -12.26 5.71 0.59
CA THR A 230 -12.19 4.66 -0.44
C THR A 230 -10.76 4.53 -0.96
N LEU A 231 -10.22 3.32 -0.91
CA LEU A 231 -8.85 3.05 -1.32
C LEU A 231 -8.69 1.70 -2.01
N ILE A 232 -7.71 1.65 -2.89
CA ILE A 232 -7.22 0.40 -3.47
C ILE A 232 -5.86 0.15 -2.83
N THR A 233 -5.69 -1.06 -2.29
CA THR A 233 -4.38 -1.48 -1.79
C THR A 233 -3.86 -2.61 -2.62
N SER A 234 -2.57 -2.54 -2.92
CA SER A 234 -1.85 -3.60 -3.62
C SER A 234 -0.40 -3.64 -3.11
N SER A 235 0.33 -4.69 -3.44
CA SER A 235 1.73 -4.80 -3.02
C SER A 235 2.58 -5.58 -4.01
N VAL A 236 3.86 -5.25 -3.99
CA VAL A 236 4.91 -6.11 -4.53
C VAL A 236 5.44 -6.92 -3.35
N ASP A 237 5.32 -8.23 -3.42
CA ASP A 237 5.74 -9.17 -2.39
C ASP A 237 6.89 -10.02 -2.89
N LEU A 238 7.59 -10.71 -1.99
CA LEU A 238 8.44 -11.85 -2.33
C LEU A 238 7.56 -13.07 -2.62
N THR A 239 8.04 -13.97 -3.47
CA THR A 239 7.53 -15.36 -3.51
C THR A 239 7.74 -16.02 -2.15
N ALA A 240 6.98 -17.08 -1.85
CA ALA A 240 7.11 -17.79 -0.58
C ALA A 240 8.52 -18.39 -0.42
N GLU A 241 9.06 -18.90 -1.54
CA GLU A 241 10.40 -19.45 -1.67
C GLU A 241 11.47 -18.39 -1.40
N SER A 242 11.35 -17.21 -2.03
CA SER A 242 12.30 -16.10 -1.81
C SER A 242 12.22 -15.56 -0.38
N ALA A 243 11.00 -15.41 0.16
CA ALA A 243 10.81 -14.96 1.53
C ALA A 243 11.44 -15.93 2.53
N LEU A 244 11.27 -17.25 2.31
CA LEU A 244 11.88 -18.28 3.12
C LEU A 244 13.41 -18.28 2.99
N ALA A 245 13.95 -18.15 1.78
CA ALA A 245 15.39 -18.11 1.55
C ALA A 245 16.07 -16.89 2.20
N ILE A 246 15.38 -15.75 2.24
CA ILE A 246 15.92 -14.50 2.80
C ILE A 246 15.80 -14.45 4.32
N TYR A 247 14.61 -14.75 4.87
CA TYR A 247 14.31 -14.53 6.28
C TYR A 247 14.32 -15.80 7.14
N GLY A 248 14.30 -16.99 6.52
CA GLY A 248 14.15 -18.26 7.23
C GLY A 248 12.72 -18.49 7.74
N GLN A 249 12.43 -19.74 8.14
CA GLN A 249 11.10 -20.17 8.54
C GLN A 249 10.61 -19.44 9.80
N ASP A 250 11.47 -19.28 10.80
CA ASP A 250 11.11 -18.70 12.10
C ASP A 250 10.58 -17.26 12.01
N ILE A 251 11.16 -16.44 11.12
CA ILE A 251 10.72 -15.06 10.94
C ILE A 251 9.36 -15.05 10.25
N ILE A 252 9.17 -15.87 9.22
CA ILE A 252 7.92 -15.96 8.46
C ILE A 252 6.75 -16.48 9.31
N GLU A 253 6.98 -17.45 10.20
CA GLU A 253 5.93 -17.97 11.08
C GLU A 253 5.51 -16.95 12.15
N ARG A 254 6.49 -16.22 12.73
CA ARG A 254 6.22 -15.17 13.72
C ARG A 254 5.42 -13.99 13.16
N THR A 255 5.44 -13.79 11.85
CA THR A 255 4.75 -12.71 11.17
C THR A 255 3.38 -13.11 10.60
N GLN A 256 3.07 -14.41 10.52
CA GLN A 256 1.74 -14.91 10.10
C GLN A 256 0.71 -14.94 11.25
N GLY A 257 1.16 -15.03 12.50
CA GLY A 257 0.29 -15.13 13.69
C GLY A 257 -0.36 -13.83 14.18
N ALA A 258 -0.21 -12.72 13.46
CA ALA A 258 -0.68 -11.38 13.86
C ALA A 258 -1.80 -10.82 12.96
N ARG A 259 -2.50 -11.68 12.21
CA ARG A 259 -3.66 -11.31 11.38
C ARG A 259 -4.98 -11.43 12.13
#